data_AF-A0A1I6MV96-F1
#
_entry.id   AF-A0A1I6MV96-F1
#
_cell.length_a   1.000
_cell.length_b   1.000
_cell.length_c   1.000
_cell.angle_alpha   90.00
_cell.angle_beta   90.00
_cell.angle_gamma   90.00
#
_symmetry.space_group_name_H-M   'P 1'
#
loop_
_entity.id
_entity.type
_entity.pdbx_description
1 polymer ?
#
loop_
_entity_poly.entity_id
_entity_poly.type
_entity_poly.pdbx_seq_one_letter_code
_entity_poly.pdbx_strand_id
1 'polypeptide(L)'
;MTAIPKRLGHIWIGPKPAPVNWMNTWPEKHPDWEYTVYDNDFLTGFPFRLRKQINEYFWRGLYAGVQDMMRYEILYRFGGFMADADAICLHPVDELLDQKRAYTVYDRPETDKFRGVCPILACEPGNPFVGKIIETLASVPPEALRKAEVSTGNRFLMSKIREWQPNEDDLKIWPTHYFVPWQKSDPDAYYDGPDKVYAEQKWATSMYSYNREDGPSDVTFSAAEVESNRNRVLEQLAGGSRRPLSPLRDLDEPKLDDVGRYADRVKAVLASDDGKADLARLNTAVVASLKASGFKNQPVHGLHFYRHMQNTSLIGSKLRTRSDAIRARLLGWLAQAKDALVIGYDAGHLPLVAMHLNPDLRICAIDSGKWRRDKDRNPPATQVYVPAAANWLNARFPEAVSASVGMEAEHLTNMSQDAANHRRFDLLLMPASDVTSLSVLKAALPLLKEDAVVVTASAQHLTGATQATRFLMQDLACCPIEQHDYGTHNGSMSAFRPIAVR
;
A
#
# COMPACT_ATOMS: atom_id res chain seq x y z
N MET A 1 -12.92 35.95 -24.30
CA MET A 1 -12.50 35.11 -23.16
C MET A 1 -12.55 33.67 -23.63
N THR A 2 -11.51 32.88 -23.39
CA THR A 2 -11.47 31.45 -23.80
C THR A 2 -12.52 30.66 -23.05
N ALA A 3 -13.05 29.59 -23.66
CA ALA A 3 -14.08 28.77 -23.05
C ALA A 3 -13.55 28.05 -21.78
N ILE A 4 -12.29 27.66 -21.82
CA ILE A 4 -11.51 27.12 -20.71
C ILE A 4 -10.57 28.22 -20.16
N PRO A 5 -10.38 28.37 -18.83
CA PRO A 5 -9.43 29.33 -18.27
C PRO A 5 -8.00 29.11 -18.79
N LYS A 6 -7.27 30.19 -19.10
CA LYS A 6 -5.84 30.14 -19.49
C LYS A 6 -4.93 29.85 -18.30
N ARG A 7 -5.09 28.66 -17.73
CA ARG A 7 -4.32 28.13 -16.60
C ARG A 7 -3.65 26.85 -17.03
N LEU A 8 -2.34 26.84 -17.01
CA LEU A 8 -1.50 25.70 -17.33
C LEU A 8 -0.97 25.12 -16.02
N GLY A 9 -1.17 23.82 -15.83
CA GLY A 9 -0.74 23.09 -14.65
C GLY A 9 0.17 21.92 -14.98
N HIS A 10 1.10 21.63 -14.09
CA HIS A 10 1.73 20.32 -13.96
C HIS A 10 1.53 19.78 -12.55
N ILE A 11 1.38 18.46 -12.40
CA ILE A 11 1.45 17.82 -11.08
C ILE A 11 2.78 17.08 -10.98
N TRP A 12 3.62 17.47 -10.02
CA TRP A 12 4.85 16.75 -9.71
C TRP A 12 4.94 16.42 -8.23
N ILE A 13 4.64 15.16 -7.90
CA ILE A 13 4.59 14.66 -6.52
C ILE A 13 5.44 13.40 -6.36
N GLY A 14 5.70 13.04 -5.11
CA GLY A 14 6.55 11.92 -4.76
C GLY A 14 8.00 12.34 -4.52
N PRO A 15 8.92 11.36 -4.43
CA PRO A 15 10.24 11.59 -3.84
C PRO A 15 11.35 11.94 -4.85
N LYS A 16 11.05 11.89 -6.15
CA LYS A 16 12.02 12.09 -7.23
C LYS A 16 12.06 13.56 -7.69
N PRO A 17 13.19 14.02 -8.24
CA PRO A 17 13.29 15.38 -8.79
C PRO A 17 12.38 15.55 -10.00
N ALA A 18 11.87 16.77 -10.19
CA ALA A 18 10.97 17.13 -11.29
C ALA A 18 11.67 17.06 -12.65
N PRO A 19 10.99 16.60 -13.71
CA PRO A 19 11.50 16.60 -15.09
C PRO A 19 11.41 18.00 -15.70
N VAL A 20 12.09 18.97 -15.08
CA VAL A 20 11.99 20.40 -15.42
C VAL A 20 12.30 20.70 -16.88
N ASN A 21 13.20 19.93 -17.52
CA ASN A 21 13.55 20.10 -18.93
C ASN A 21 12.36 19.89 -19.87
N TRP A 22 11.45 18.97 -19.53
CA TRP A 22 10.22 18.76 -20.30
C TRP A 22 9.12 19.72 -19.86
N MET A 23 8.95 19.90 -18.54
CA MET A 23 7.91 20.77 -17.99
C MET A 23 8.03 22.22 -18.46
N ASN A 24 9.25 22.75 -18.60
CA ASN A 24 9.48 24.15 -19.00
C ASN A 24 9.08 24.45 -20.45
N THR A 25 9.03 23.44 -21.32
CA THR A 25 8.60 23.63 -22.72
C THR A 25 7.15 24.08 -22.83
N TRP A 26 6.30 23.78 -21.85
CA TRP A 26 4.90 24.17 -21.85
C TRP A 26 4.67 25.67 -21.60
N PRO A 27 5.15 26.29 -20.49
CA PRO A 27 5.02 27.72 -20.29
C PRO A 27 5.77 28.54 -21.35
N GLU A 28 6.88 28.04 -21.90
CA GLU A 28 7.58 28.68 -23.02
C GLU A 28 6.69 28.83 -24.28
N LYS A 29 5.81 27.86 -24.53
CA LYS A 29 4.83 27.89 -25.63
C LYS A 29 3.52 28.61 -25.27
N HIS A 30 3.30 28.93 -23.99
CA HIS A 30 2.10 29.58 -23.48
C HIS A 30 2.44 30.78 -22.59
N PRO A 31 3.17 31.79 -23.09
CA PRO A 31 3.67 32.90 -22.26
C PRO A 31 2.56 33.75 -21.61
N ASP A 32 1.36 33.74 -22.20
CA ASP A 32 0.19 34.50 -21.71
C ASP A 32 -0.67 33.71 -20.69
N TRP A 33 -0.29 32.48 -20.36
CA TRP A 33 -1.06 31.62 -19.44
C TRP A 33 -0.48 31.68 -18.03
N GLU A 34 -1.37 31.60 -17.03
CA GLU A 34 -0.95 31.39 -15.63
C GLU A 34 -0.37 29.97 -15.50
N TYR A 35 0.87 29.83 -15.01
CA TYR A 35 1.52 28.54 -14.84
C TYR A 35 1.67 28.16 -13.36
N THR A 36 1.29 26.92 -13.01
CA THR A 36 1.42 26.39 -11.65
C THR A 36 1.94 24.96 -11.65
N VAL A 37 2.91 24.68 -10.79
CA VAL A 37 3.31 23.31 -10.46
C VAL A 37 2.65 22.92 -9.13
N TYR A 38 1.77 21.94 -9.19
CA TYR A 38 1.12 21.34 -8.02
C TYR A 38 2.03 20.25 -7.46
N ASP A 39 2.73 20.58 -6.38
CA ASP A 39 3.79 19.77 -5.79
C ASP A 39 3.36 19.01 -4.52
N ASN A 40 4.33 18.48 -3.78
CA ASN A 40 4.08 17.77 -2.52
C ASN A 40 3.46 18.67 -1.43
N ASP A 41 3.75 19.97 -1.42
CA ASP A 41 3.16 20.90 -0.45
C ASP A 41 1.69 21.16 -0.81
N PHE A 42 1.37 21.29 -2.09
CA PHE A 42 -0.03 21.32 -2.53
C PHE A 42 -0.76 20.00 -2.22
N LEU A 43 -0.13 18.86 -2.51
CA LEU A 43 -0.66 17.53 -2.19
C LEU A 43 -1.02 17.40 -0.71
N THR A 44 -0.20 17.92 0.19
CA THR A 44 -0.40 17.77 1.65
C THR A 44 -1.32 18.85 2.23
N GLY A 45 -1.30 20.07 1.68
CA GLY A 45 -2.09 21.20 2.18
C GLY A 45 -3.50 21.32 1.61
N PHE A 46 -3.75 20.82 0.39
CA PHE A 46 -5.06 21.00 -0.26
C PHE A 46 -6.12 20.02 0.27
N PRO A 47 -7.36 20.47 0.57
CA PRO A 47 -8.39 19.61 1.15
C PRO A 47 -9.11 18.75 0.10
N PHE A 48 -8.39 17.81 -0.52
CA PHE A 48 -8.97 16.87 -1.50
C PHE A 48 -10.13 16.07 -0.91
N ARG A 49 -11.23 15.97 -1.65
CA ARG A 49 -12.35 15.07 -1.35
C ARG A 49 -11.89 13.60 -1.36
N LEU A 50 -10.98 13.26 -2.27
CA LEU A 50 -10.40 11.94 -2.44
C LEU A 50 -9.20 11.69 -1.50
N ARG A 51 -9.07 12.44 -0.40
CA ARG A 51 -7.92 12.39 0.53
C ARG A 51 -7.58 10.97 0.97
N LYS A 52 -8.56 10.15 1.34
CA LYS A 52 -8.32 8.78 1.84
C LYS A 52 -7.73 7.87 0.75
N GLN A 53 -8.22 7.99 -0.48
CA GLN A 53 -7.73 7.27 -1.65
C GLN A 53 -6.33 7.74 -2.06
N ILE A 54 -6.11 9.06 -2.07
CA ILE A 54 -4.81 9.69 -2.32
C ILE A 54 -3.77 9.18 -1.32
N ASN A 55 -4.09 9.20 -0.03
CA ASN A 55 -3.19 8.73 1.03
C ASN A 55 -2.78 7.27 0.84
N GLU A 56 -3.74 6.41 0.45
CA GLU A 56 -3.47 4.99 0.22
C GLU A 56 -2.57 4.76 -1.00
N TYR A 57 -2.79 5.46 -2.11
CA TYR A 57 -1.89 5.34 -3.26
C TYR A 57 -0.51 5.92 -3.02
N PHE A 58 -0.41 7.02 -2.28
CA PHE A 58 0.89 7.58 -1.90
C PHE A 58 1.66 6.58 -1.03
N TRP A 59 1.01 5.97 -0.04
CA TRP A 59 1.63 4.95 0.82
C TRP A 59 2.17 3.77 0.03
N ARG A 60 1.37 3.26 -0.93
CA ARG A 60 1.76 2.17 -1.84
C ARG A 60 2.85 2.55 -2.86
N GLY A 61 3.24 3.83 -2.93
CA GLY A 61 4.17 4.34 -3.95
C GLY A 61 3.58 4.37 -5.36
N LEU A 62 2.25 4.40 -5.48
CA LEU A 62 1.52 4.43 -6.76
C LEU A 62 1.16 5.88 -7.14
N TYR A 63 2.20 6.70 -7.37
CA TYR A 63 2.07 8.14 -7.60
C TYR A 63 1.21 8.52 -8.81
N ALA A 64 1.15 7.68 -9.85
CA ALA A 64 0.26 7.91 -11.00
C ALA A 64 -1.21 8.00 -10.58
N GLY A 65 -1.65 7.14 -9.65
CA GLY A 65 -3.02 7.19 -9.15
C GLY A 65 -3.29 8.42 -8.26
N VAL A 66 -2.26 8.89 -7.54
CA VAL A 66 -2.33 10.16 -6.80
C VAL A 66 -2.50 11.33 -7.79
N GLN A 67 -1.70 11.36 -8.85
CA GLN A 67 -1.77 12.38 -9.91
C GLN A 67 -3.13 12.38 -10.62
N ASP A 68 -3.70 11.22 -10.95
CA ASP A 68 -5.03 11.12 -11.56
C ASP A 68 -6.09 11.82 -10.69
N MET A 69 -6.14 11.50 -9.40
CA MET A 69 -7.13 12.06 -8.47
C MET A 69 -6.89 13.56 -8.21
N MET A 70 -5.64 13.97 -8.02
CA MET A 70 -5.27 15.38 -7.91
C MET A 70 -5.72 16.16 -9.15
N ARG A 71 -5.45 15.64 -10.35
CA ARG A 71 -5.81 16.26 -11.63
C ARG A 71 -7.31 16.48 -11.74
N TYR A 72 -8.12 15.47 -11.41
CA TYR A 72 -9.57 15.61 -11.47
C TYR A 72 -10.08 16.70 -10.54
N GLU A 73 -9.65 16.73 -9.28
CA GLU A 73 -10.10 17.74 -8.33
C GLU A 73 -9.55 19.15 -8.62
N ILE A 74 -8.30 19.27 -9.07
CA ILE A 74 -7.69 20.55 -9.47
C ILE A 74 -8.44 21.12 -10.68
N LEU A 75 -8.64 20.33 -11.74
CA LEU A 75 -9.37 20.78 -12.93
C LEU A 75 -10.83 21.10 -12.60
N TYR A 76 -11.50 20.28 -11.80
CA TYR A 76 -12.86 20.58 -11.35
C TYR A 76 -12.93 21.89 -10.56
N ARG A 77 -11.94 22.19 -9.71
CA ARG A 77 -11.95 23.39 -8.86
C ARG A 77 -11.53 24.66 -9.61
N PHE A 78 -10.50 24.58 -10.44
CA PHE A 78 -9.81 25.75 -11.01
C PHE A 78 -9.92 25.85 -12.52
N GLY A 79 -10.35 24.78 -13.19
CA GLY A 79 -10.33 24.65 -14.64
C GLY A 79 -8.91 24.70 -15.21
N GLY A 80 -8.83 24.86 -16.53
CA GLY A 80 -7.57 25.03 -17.25
C GLY A 80 -7.12 23.76 -17.95
N PHE A 81 -5.82 23.68 -18.22
CA PHE A 81 -5.14 22.58 -18.88
C PHE A 81 -4.06 22.01 -17.96
N MET A 82 -4.10 20.70 -17.69
CA MET A 82 -3.13 19.96 -16.91
C MET A 82 -2.26 19.12 -17.84
N ALA A 83 -1.05 19.59 -18.10
CA ALA A 83 -0.07 18.88 -18.91
C ALA A 83 0.52 17.67 -18.17
N ASP A 84 0.94 16.66 -18.93
CA ASP A 84 1.73 15.56 -18.40
C ASP A 84 3.19 16.01 -18.20
N ALA A 85 3.72 15.84 -16.99
CA ALA A 85 5.08 16.27 -16.65
C ALA A 85 6.16 15.52 -17.46
N ASP A 86 5.84 14.37 -18.05
CA ASP A 86 6.69 13.65 -19.00
C ASP A 86 6.31 13.87 -20.47
N ALA A 87 5.79 15.03 -20.82
CA ALA A 87 5.55 15.41 -22.20
C ALA A 87 6.31 16.69 -22.58
N ILE A 88 6.88 16.70 -23.79
CA ILE A 88 7.45 17.91 -24.40
C ILE A 88 6.33 18.63 -25.16
N CYS A 89 6.14 19.92 -24.90
CA CYS A 89 5.22 20.77 -25.65
C CYS A 89 5.84 21.20 -26.99
N LEU A 90 5.17 20.88 -28.09
CA LEU A 90 5.60 21.26 -29.45
C LEU A 90 4.83 22.49 -29.96
N HIS A 91 3.54 22.57 -29.64
CA HIS A 91 2.65 23.65 -30.07
C HIS A 91 1.67 24.09 -28.98
N PRO A 92 1.20 25.36 -28.99
CA PRO A 92 0.20 25.83 -28.05
C PRO A 92 -1.14 25.12 -28.24
N VAL A 93 -1.88 24.90 -27.16
CA VAL A 93 -3.16 24.16 -27.15
C VAL A 93 -4.40 25.05 -27.21
N ASP A 94 -4.25 26.39 -27.27
CA ASP A 94 -5.36 27.35 -27.27
C ASP A 94 -6.46 26.99 -28.29
N GLU A 95 -6.08 26.56 -29.49
CA GLU A 95 -7.05 26.22 -30.56
C GLU A 95 -7.85 24.95 -30.29
N LEU A 96 -7.38 24.08 -29.39
CA LEU A 96 -8.07 22.85 -29.00
C LEU A 96 -9.20 23.10 -27.99
N LEU A 97 -9.16 24.22 -27.26
CA LEU A 97 -10.05 24.53 -26.13
C LEU A 97 -11.19 25.45 -26.54
N ASP A 98 -11.94 24.98 -27.53
CA ASP A 98 -12.97 25.72 -28.26
C ASP A 98 -14.26 25.96 -27.47
N GLN A 99 -14.57 25.10 -26.48
CA GLN A 99 -15.85 25.05 -25.78
C GLN A 99 -15.68 24.70 -24.30
N LYS A 100 -16.75 24.90 -23.51
CA LYS A 100 -16.81 24.49 -22.11
C LYS A 100 -17.23 23.03 -22.05
N ARG A 101 -16.24 22.14 -21.96
CA ARG A 101 -16.41 20.70 -21.82
C ARG A 101 -15.14 20.09 -21.25
N ALA A 102 -15.21 18.81 -20.88
CA ALA A 102 -14.02 18.05 -20.57
C ALA A 102 -13.27 17.67 -21.86
N TYR A 103 -11.94 17.64 -21.79
CA TYR A 103 -11.07 17.25 -22.89
C TYR A 103 -10.10 16.16 -22.44
N THR A 104 -9.92 15.16 -23.30
CA THR A 104 -8.86 14.16 -23.16
C THR A 104 -8.40 13.69 -24.54
N VAL A 105 -7.46 12.76 -24.59
CA VAL A 105 -6.89 12.17 -25.80
C VAL A 105 -6.91 10.65 -25.68
N TYR A 106 -7.11 9.96 -26.80
CA TYR A 106 -6.91 8.51 -26.83
C TYR A 106 -5.45 8.16 -26.53
N ASP A 107 -5.21 7.19 -25.65
CA ASP A 107 -3.84 6.83 -25.25
C ASP A 107 -3.14 5.91 -26.25
N ARG A 108 -3.88 5.32 -27.19
CA ARG A 108 -3.42 4.36 -28.20
C ARG A 108 -4.23 4.46 -29.51
N PRO A 109 -3.67 3.99 -30.63
CA PRO A 109 -4.36 3.94 -31.91
C PRO A 109 -5.67 3.14 -31.86
N GLU A 110 -6.58 3.43 -32.79
CA GLU A 110 -7.90 2.79 -32.88
C GLU A 110 -7.85 1.26 -33.03
N THR A 111 -6.79 0.76 -33.65
CA THR A 111 -6.56 -0.66 -33.87
C THR A 111 -6.16 -1.44 -32.61
N ASP A 112 -5.80 -0.77 -31.50
CA ASP A 112 -5.41 -1.45 -30.27
C ASP A 112 -6.64 -1.88 -29.45
N LYS A 113 -6.78 -3.19 -29.22
CA LYS A 113 -7.85 -3.77 -28.40
C LYS A 113 -7.87 -3.29 -26.94
N PHE A 114 -6.77 -2.74 -26.44
CA PHE A 114 -6.62 -2.19 -25.10
C PHE A 114 -6.67 -0.65 -25.07
N ARG A 115 -7.11 -0.01 -26.16
CA ARG A 115 -7.26 1.44 -26.25
C ARG A 115 -8.03 2.01 -25.07
N GLY A 116 -7.39 2.95 -24.39
CA GLY A 116 -7.94 3.79 -23.35
C GLY A 116 -7.90 5.26 -23.76
N VAL A 117 -8.03 6.12 -22.75
CA VAL A 117 -7.80 7.56 -22.88
C VAL A 117 -6.83 7.98 -21.79
N CYS A 118 -6.05 9.03 -22.02
CA CYS A 118 -5.32 9.68 -20.94
C CYS A 118 -6.31 10.24 -19.90
N PRO A 119 -5.86 10.53 -18.67
CA PRO A 119 -6.65 11.31 -17.72
C PRO A 119 -7.08 12.65 -18.33
N ILE A 120 -8.19 13.23 -17.83
CA ILE A 120 -8.73 14.51 -18.32
C ILE A 120 -7.64 15.60 -18.34
N LEU A 121 -7.39 16.16 -19.50
CA LEU A 121 -6.35 17.16 -19.72
C LEU A 121 -6.87 18.58 -19.48
N ALA A 122 -8.14 18.85 -19.78
CA ALA A 122 -8.71 20.17 -19.55
C ALA A 122 -10.21 20.13 -19.26
N CYS A 123 -10.69 21.12 -18.52
CA CYS A 123 -12.10 21.45 -18.43
C CYS A 123 -12.30 22.84 -17.81
N GLU A 124 -13.54 23.33 -17.84
CA GLU A 124 -13.99 24.49 -17.09
C GLU A 124 -14.22 24.14 -15.61
N PRO A 125 -14.11 25.12 -14.69
CA PRO A 125 -14.43 24.89 -13.29
C PRO A 125 -15.88 24.39 -13.13
N GLY A 126 -16.07 23.35 -12.31
CA GLY A 126 -17.38 22.76 -12.05
C GLY A 126 -17.88 21.80 -13.12
N ASN A 127 -17.04 21.38 -14.08
CA ASN A 127 -17.45 20.50 -15.18
C ASN A 127 -18.22 19.24 -14.69
N PRO A 128 -19.45 18.97 -15.21
CA PRO A 128 -20.29 17.88 -14.74
C PRO A 128 -19.67 16.47 -14.92
N PHE A 129 -19.00 16.23 -16.04
CA PHE A 129 -18.37 14.93 -16.33
C PHE A 129 -17.24 14.64 -15.34
N VAL A 130 -16.36 15.62 -15.09
CA VAL A 130 -15.28 15.50 -14.10
C VAL A 130 -15.84 15.37 -12.67
N GLY A 131 -16.89 16.11 -12.33
CA GLY A 131 -17.59 15.96 -11.06
C GLY A 131 -18.08 14.52 -10.83
N LYS A 132 -18.70 13.91 -11.85
CA LYS A 132 -19.19 12.52 -11.79
C LYS A 132 -18.05 11.50 -11.61
N ILE A 133 -16.88 11.74 -12.21
CA ILE A 133 -15.67 10.93 -11.97
C ILE A 133 -15.25 11.00 -10.50
N ILE A 134 -15.16 12.21 -9.94
CA ILE A 134 -14.78 12.42 -8.54
C ILE A 134 -15.77 11.72 -7.59
N GLU A 135 -17.08 11.85 -7.83
CA GLU A 135 -18.11 11.17 -7.03
C GLU A 135 -17.97 9.64 -7.07
N THR A 136 -17.71 9.11 -8.27
CA THR A 136 -17.50 7.66 -8.45
C THR A 136 -16.29 7.18 -7.66
N LEU A 137 -15.17 7.91 -7.73
CA LEU A 137 -13.95 7.58 -7.00
C LEU A 137 -14.13 7.73 -5.49
N ALA A 138 -14.90 8.72 -5.03
CA ALA A 138 -15.16 8.95 -3.62
C ALA A 138 -15.91 7.78 -2.96
N SER A 139 -16.72 7.04 -3.74
CA SER A 139 -17.44 5.84 -3.28
C SER A 139 -16.55 4.59 -3.12
N VAL A 140 -15.34 4.61 -3.69
CA VAL A 140 -14.41 3.47 -3.62
C VAL A 140 -13.60 3.56 -2.33
N PRO A 141 -13.69 2.56 -1.42
CA PRO A 141 -12.90 2.57 -0.20
C PRO A 141 -11.41 2.36 -0.54
N PRO A 142 -10.47 2.96 0.23
CA PRO A 142 -9.04 2.91 -0.11
C PRO A 142 -8.49 1.49 -0.25
N GLU A 143 -8.93 0.55 0.60
CA GLU A 143 -8.51 -0.85 0.52
C GLU A 143 -8.93 -1.58 -0.77
N ALA A 144 -9.97 -1.11 -1.46
CA ALA A 144 -10.46 -1.70 -2.71
C ALA A 144 -9.71 -1.18 -3.96
N LEU A 145 -8.87 -0.15 -3.81
CA LEU A 145 -8.08 0.38 -4.91
C LEU A 145 -7.14 -0.70 -5.47
N ARG A 146 -7.10 -0.80 -6.80
CA ARG A 146 -6.20 -1.71 -7.54
C ARG A 146 -5.03 -0.90 -8.13
N LYS A 147 -4.40 -1.37 -9.20
CA LYS A 147 -3.43 -0.57 -9.96
C LYS A 147 -4.07 0.74 -10.42
N ALA A 148 -3.29 1.82 -10.44
CA ALA A 148 -3.76 3.15 -10.86
C ALA A 148 -4.50 3.11 -12.21
N GLU A 149 -3.94 2.43 -13.23
CA GLU A 149 -4.56 2.30 -14.56
C GLU A 149 -6.01 1.77 -14.52
N VAL A 150 -6.34 0.90 -13.55
CA VAL A 150 -7.63 0.20 -13.43
C VAL A 150 -8.64 0.98 -12.60
N SER A 151 -8.17 1.67 -11.55
CA SER A 151 -9.04 2.30 -10.56
C SER A 151 -9.18 3.81 -10.73
N THR A 152 -8.20 4.49 -11.31
CA THR A 152 -8.21 5.96 -11.48
C THR A 152 -7.80 6.43 -12.86
N GLY A 153 -6.93 5.70 -13.55
CA GLY A 153 -6.31 6.14 -14.81
C GLY A 153 -7.02 5.64 -16.08
N ASN A 154 -6.24 5.33 -17.11
CA ASN A 154 -6.73 5.18 -18.48
C ASN A 154 -7.87 4.16 -18.67
N ARG A 155 -7.78 2.98 -18.03
CA ARG A 155 -8.81 1.95 -18.16
C ARG A 155 -10.06 2.28 -17.34
N PHE A 156 -9.88 2.92 -16.19
CA PHE A 156 -10.99 3.43 -15.39
C PHE A 156 -11.79 4.43 -16.22
N LEU A 157 -11.13 5.47 -16.75
CA LEU A 157 -11.79 6.54 -17.47
C LEU A 157 -12.45 6.02 -18.76
N MET A 158 -11.77 5.18 -19.53
CA MET A 158 -12.36 4.53 -20.71
C MET A 158 -13.59 3.68 -20.36
N SER A 159 -13.57 2.95 -19.23
CA SER A 159 -14.74 2.19 -18.78
C SER A 159 -15.94 3.10 -18.49
N LYS A 160 -15.70 4.28 -17.89
CA LYS A 160 -16.75 5.26 -17.59
C LYS A 160 -17.27 5.98 -18.83
N ILE A 161 -16.42 6.25 -19.80
CA ILE A 161 -16.86 6.78 -21.10
C ILE A 161 -17.78 5.77 -21.80
N ARG A 162 -17.43 4.48 -21.81
CA ARG A 162 -18.28 3.43 -22.40
C ARG A 162 -19.60 3.25 -21.64
N GLU A 163 -19.56 3.33 -20.32
CA GLU A 163 -20.73 3.17 -19.45
C GLU A 163 -21.69 4.36 -19.54
N TRP A 164 -21.16 5.59 -19.55
CA TRP A 164 -21.97 6.81 -19.47
C TRP A 164 -22.29 7.45 -20.82
N GLN A 165 -21.57 7.07 -21.87
CA GLN A 165 -21.77 7.54 -23.25
C GLN A 165 -21.95 9.07 -23.33
N PRO A 166 -20.98 9.88 -22.82
CA PRO A 166 -21.07 11.33 -22.89
C PRO A 166 -21.12 11.79 -24.35
N ASN A 167 -21.88 12.85 -24.63
CA ASN A 167 -21.89 13.49 -25.93
C ASN A 167 -20.68 14.44 -26.08
N GLU A 168 -20.51 15.03 -27.27
CA GLU A 168 -19.39 15.94 -27.53
C GLU A 168 -19.46 17.26 -26.75
N ASP A 169 -20.63 17.67 -26.25
CA ASP A 169 -20.78 18.86 -25.41
C ASP A 169 -20.29 18.60 -23.98
N ASP A 170 -20.28 17.34 -23.54
CA ASP A 170 -19.79 16.93 -22.22
C ASP A 170 -18.30 16.57 -22.22
N LEU A 171 -17.86 15.82 -23.25
CA LEU A 171 -16.49 15.29 -23.37
C LEU A 171 -16.03 15.25 -24.83
N LYS A 172 -14.90 15.89 -25.11
CA LYS A 172 -14.16 15.71 -26.36
C LYS A 172 -12.95 14.82 -26.16
N ILE A 173 -12.78 13.83 -27.03
CA ILE A 173 -11.62 12.95 -27.07
C ILE A 173 -10.84 13.22 -28.36
N TRP A 174 -9.63 13.75 -28.24
CA TRP A 174 -8.76 14.04 -29.38
C TRP A 174 -8.07 12.78 -29.94
N PRO A 175 -7.66 12.82 -31.22
CA PRO A 175 -6.83 11.77 -31.82
C PRO A 175 -5.53 11.54 -31.04
N THR A 176 -5.09 10.28 -30.95
CA THR A 176 -3.92 9.86 -30.18
C THR A 176 -2.66 10.67 -30.49
N HIS A 177 -2.38 10.89 -31.78
CA HIS A 177 -1.17 11.57 -32.25
C HIS A 177 -1.07 13.03 -31.84
N TYR A 178 -2.14 13.66 -31.32
CA TYR A 178 -2.06 15.04 -30.83
C TYR A 178 -1.10 15.15 -29.63
N PHE A 179 -1.02 14.13 -28.78
CA PHE A 179 -0.18 14.13 -27.57
C PHE A 179 0.71 12.89 -27.45
N VAL A 180 0.39 11.82 -28.18
CA VAL A 180 1.09 10.53 -28.16
C VAL A 180 1.42 10.12 -29.61
N PRO A 181 2.34 10.84 -30.29
CA PRO A 181 2.67 10.59 -31.70
C PRO A 181 3.44 9.28 -31.92
N TRP A 182 3.94 8.65 -30.87
CA TRP A 182 4.58 7.33 -30.90
C TRP A 182 4.27 6.56 -29.61
N GLN A 183 4.39 5.23 -29.66
CA GLN A 183 4.16 4.34 -28.52
C GLN A 183 5.46 3.67 -28.08
N LYS A 184 5.70 3.57 -26.77
CA LYS A 184 6.89 2.85 -26.25
C LYS A 184 7.01 1.38 -26.67
N SER A 185 5.89 0.75 -27.06
CA SER A 185 5.88 -0.63 -27.56
C SER A 185 6.26 -0.74 -29.03
N ASP A 186 6.24 0.38 -29.75
CA ASP A 186 6.58 0.49 -31.17
C ASP A 186 7.16 1.89 -31.44
N PRO A 187 8.39 2.17 -30.95
CA PRO A 187 8.96 3.51 -30.96
C PRO A 187 9.33 4.02 -32.36
N ASP A 188 9.49 3.10 -33.32
CA ASP A 188 9.80 3.45 -34.71
C ASP A 188 8.55 3.90 -35.49
N ALA A 189 7.35 3.57 -34.99
CA ALA A 189 6.07 3.99 -35.55
C ALA A 189 5.66 5.40 -35.06
N TYR A 190 6.39 6.41 -35.54
CA TYR A 190 6.05 7.83 -35.31
C TYR A 190 4.97 8.30 -36.29
N TYR A 191 4.02 9.10 -35.82
CA TYR A 191 2.98 9.71 -36.66
C TYR A 191 3.57 10.71 -37.65
N ASP A 192 3.40 10.44 -38.95
CA ASP A 192 3.91 11.25 -40.07
C ASP A 192 2.78 11.90 -40.91
N GLY A 193 1.55 11.89 -40.40
CA GLY A 193 0.38 12.46 -41.07
C GLY A 193 0.31 13.99 -41.01
N PRO A 194 -0.72 14.58 -41.65
CA PRO A 194 -0.82 16.04 -41.83
C PRO A 194 -1.27 16.80 -40.57
N ASP A 195 -1.78 16.10 -39.54
CA ASP A 195 -2.29 16.78 -38.35
C ASP A 195 -1.17 17.33 -37.48
N LYS A 196 -1.48 18.41 -36.75
CA LYS A 196 -0.58 19.02 -35.78
C LYS A 196 -0.40 18.12 -34.55
N VAL A 197 0.86 17.87 -34.18
CA VAL A 197 1.24 17.17 -32.93
C VAL A 197 1.55 18.22 -31.86
N TYR A 198 0.75 18.31 -30.81
CA TYR A 198 0.87 19.34 -29.77
C TYR A 198 1.89 19.00 -28.71
N ALA A 199 2.02 17.72 -28.37
CA ALA A 199 3.00 17.27 -27.40
C ALA A 199 3.55 15.89 -27.75
N GLU A 200 4.69 15.57 -27.16
CA GLU A 200 5.34 14.29 -27.30
C GLU A 200 5.56 13.65 -25.92
N GLN A 201 4.71 12.69 -25.57
CA GLN A 201 4.85 11.90 -24.34
C GLN A 201 6.13 11.04 -24.36
N LYS A 202 6.90 11.10 -23.26
CA LYS A 202 8.22 10.44 -23.11
C LYS A 202 8.19 9.15 -22.30
N TRP A 203 7.03 8.76 -21.75
CA TRP A 203 6.83 7.48 -21.06
C TRP A 203 7.82 7.26 -19.90
N ALA A 204 8.19 8.30 -19.18
CA ALA A 204 9.41 8.35 -18.37
C ALA A 204 9.45 7.34 -17.22
N THR A 205 8.28 7.01 -16.64
CA THR A 205 8.19 5.91 -15.66
C THR A 205 8.50 4.55 -16.31
N SER A 206 8.02 4.32 -17.53
CA SER A 206 8.19 3.04 -18.24
C SER A 206 9.60 2.88 -18.83
N MET A 207 10.20 4.00 -19.21
CA MET A 207 11.56 4.08 -19.77
C MET A 207 12.62 4.27 -18.67
N TYR A 208 12.22 4.28 -17.39
CA TYR A 208 13.09 4.48 -16.22
C TYR A 208 13.93 5.77 -16.30
N SER A 209 13.39 6.85 -16.87
CA SER A 209 14.14 8.08 -17.18
C SER A 209 14.31 9.02 -15.98
N TYR A 210 13.45 8.93 -14.95
CA TYR A 210 13.51 9.83 -13.79
C TYR A 210 14.68 9.51 -12.85
N ASN A 211 15.27 10.56 -12.26
CA ASN A 211 16.36 10.48 -11.28
C ASN A 211 17.62 9.81 -11.84
N ARG A 212 18.11 10.35 -12.95
CA ARG A 212 19.30 9.91 -13.69
C ARG A 212 20.10 11.12 -14.15
N GLU A 213 21.41 10.95 -14.31
CA GLU A 213 22.34 11.99 -14.78
C GLU A 213 22.02 12.47 -16.20
N ASP A 214 21.59 11.57 -17.08
CA ASP A 214 21.11 11.84 -18.44
C ASP A 214 19.58 12.04 -18.51
N GLY A 215 18.95 12.26 -17.36
CA GLY A 215 17.51 12.37 -17.22
C GLY A 215 16.96 13.77 -17.55
N PRO A 216 15.63 13.93 -17.40
CA PRO A 216 14.94 15.20 -17.68
C PRO A 216 15.02 16.24 -16.53
N SER A 217 15.83 15.97 -15.51
CA SER A 217 15.96 16.78 -14.30
C SER A 217 17.36 17.36 -14.20
N ASP A 218 17.50 18.59 -13.71
CA ASP A 218 18.82 19.21 -13.49
C ASP A 218 19.61 18.58 -12.34
N VAL A 219 18.96 17.77 -11.52
CA VAL A 219 19.52 17.12 -10.33
C VAL A 219 19.17 15.64 -10.29
N THR A 220 20.04 14.85 -9.66
CA THR A 220 19.79 13.46 -9.30
C THR A 220 19.94 13.30 -7.80
N PHE A 221 18.97 12.64 -7.17
CA PHE A 221 18.98 12.31 -5.75
C PHE A 221 19.53 10.89 -5.53
N SER A 222 20.30 10.72 -4.46
CA SER A 222 20.70 9.42 -3.94
C SER A 222 19.49 8.61 -3.45
N ALA A 223 19.67 7.30 -3.27
CA ALA A 223 18.62 6.44 -2.73
C ALA A 223 18.14 6.89 -1.34
N ALA A 224 19.06 7.37 -0.49
CA ALA A 224 18.74 7.88 0.84
C ALA A 224 17.93 9.17 0.79
N GLU A 225 18.23 10.08 -0.14
CA GLU A 225 17.46 11.31 -0.34
C GLU A 225 16.04 11.01 -0.85
N VAL A 226 15.89 10.08 -1.80
CA VAL A 226 14.57 9.65 -2.30
C VAL A 226 13.75 9.03 -1.15
N GLU A 227 14.36 8.19 -0.32
CA GLU A 227 13.69 7.60 0.84
C GLU A 227 13.29 8.65 1.88
N SER A 228 14.20 9.57 2.22
CA SER A 228 13.95 10.69 3.14
C SER A 228 12.81 11.59 2.64
N ASN A 229 12.83 11.97 1.35
CA ASN A 229 11.79 12.77 0.73
C ASN A 229 10.42 12.08 0.78
N ARG A 230 10.38 10.77 0.51
CA ARG A 230 9.14 9.98 0.62
C ARG A 230 8.59 10.00 2.04
N ASN A 231 9.45 9.77 3.04
CA ASN A 231 9.07 9.72 4.44
C ASN A 231 8.54 11.08 4.93
N ARG A 232 9.19 12.19 4.53
CA ARG A 232 8.70 13.54 4.83
C ARG A 232 7.27 13.77 4.35
N VAL A 233 6.95 13.38 3.11
CA VAL A 233 5.60 13.55 2.57
C VAL A 233 4.58 12.64 3.27
N LEU A 234 4.96 11.40 3.60
CA LEU A 234 4.11 10.50 4.39
C LEU A 234 3.79 11.09 5.77
N GLU A 235 4.76 11.70 6.44
CA GLU A 235 4.58 12.36 7.73
C GLU A 235 3.65 13.59 7.63
N GLN A 236 3.82 14.41 6.58
CA GLN A 236 2.94 15.53 6.30
C GLN A 236 1.50 15.06 6.03
N LEU A 237 1.31 14.02 5.22
CA LEU A 237 -0.01 13.43 4.94
C LEU A 237 -0.66 12.81 6.18
N ALA A 238 0.14 12.28 7.12
CA ALA A 238 -0.33 11.81 8.42
C ALA A 238 -0.68 12.95 9.38
N GLY A 239 -0.62 14.22 8.93
CA GLY A 239 -0.99 15.39 9.70
C GLY A 239 0.10 15.92 10.65
N GLY A 240 1.36 15.51 10.46
CA GLY A 240 2.52 16.01 11.21
C GLY A 240 2.33 15.94 12.72
N SER A 241 2.40 14.75 13.32
CA SER A 241 2.47 14.58 14.80
C SER A 241 1.28 15.12 15.63
N ARG A 242 0.16 15.54 15.00
CA ARG A 242 -0.90 16.35 15.65
C ARG A 242 -1.93 15.62 16.49
N ARG A 243 -1.87 14.29 16.65
CA ARG A 243 -2.63 13.62 17.72
C ARG A 243 -1.69 13.29 18.87
N PRO A 244 -1.49 14.19 19.84
CA PRO A 244 -0.68 13.88 21.00
C PRO A 244 -1.24 12.64 21.70
N LEU A 245 -0.38 11.65 21.93
CA LEU A 245 -0.58 10.49 22.82
C LEU A 245 -0.79 10.88 24.30
N SER A 246 -0.94 12.17 24.61
CA SER A 246 -0.70 12.73 25.93
C SER A 246 -1.55 12.23 27.09
N PRO A 247 -2.75 11.63 26.92
CA PRO A 247 -3.41 10.99 28.07
C PRO A 247 -3.08 9.50 28.25
N LEU A 248 -2.31 8.86 27.36
CA LEU A 248 -2.13 7.40 27.37
C LEU A 248 -0.69 6.91 27.59
N ARG A 249 0.33 7.79 27.60
CA ARG A 249 1.73 7.37 27.84
C ARG A 249 1.90 6.63 29.16
N ASP A 250 1.25 7.09 30.21
CA ASP A 250 1.26 6.44 31.53
C ASP A 250 0.65 5.01 31.50
N LEU A 251 -0.22 4.72 30.52
CA LEU A 251 -0.77 3.36 30.30
C LEU A 251 0.12 2.51 29.39
N ASP A 252 1.01 3.13 28.61
CA ASP A 252 1.86 2.45 27.64
C ASP A 252 3.19 2.00 28.27
N GLU A 253 3.76 2.77 29.20
CA GLU A 253 5.03 2.45 29.87
C GLU A 253 5.02 1.07 30.57
N PRO A 254 4.03 0.70 31.41
CA PRO A 254 3.98 -0.61 32.01
C PRO A 254 3.88 -1.75 30.98
N LYS A 255 3.16 -1.51 29.86
CA LYS A 255 3.07 -2.49 28.77
C LYS A 255 4.44 -2.67 28.10
N LEU A 256 5.18 -1.59 27.85
CA LEU A 256 6.51 -1.67 27.25
C LEU A 256 7.53 -2.40 28.14
N ASP A 257 7.46 -2.20 29.45
CA ASP A 257 8.26 -2.91 30.44
C ASP A 257 7.99 -4.42 30.41
N ASP A 258 6.72 -4.81 30.41
CA ASP A 258 6.32 -6.21 30.26
C ASP A 258 6.82 -6.83 28.95
N VAL A 259 6.65 -6.12 27.83
CA VAL A 259 7.15 -6.56 26.52
C VAL A 259 8.65 -6.79 26.59
N GLY A 260 9.41 -5.93 27.28
CA GLY A 260 10.84 -6.12 27.54
C GLY A 260 11.13 -7.39 28.34
N ARG A 261 10.45 -7.58 29.47
CA ARG A 261 10.61 -8.77 30.34
C ARG A 261 10.34 -10.08 29.59
N TYR A 262 9.30 -10.14 28.75
CA TYR A 262 9.01 -11.31 27.94
C TYR A 262 10.05 -11.49 26.81
N ALA A 263 10.45 -10.41 26.13
CA ALA A 263 11.45 -10.46 25.07
C ALA A 263 12.79 -11.04 25.56
N ASP A 264 13.24 -10.67 26.76
CA ASP A 264 14.48 -11.17 27.36
C ASP A 264 14.45 -12.68 27.63
N ARG A 265 13.26 -13.26 27.88
CA ARG A 265 13.06 -14.68 28.14
C ARG A 265 13.02 -15.54 26.87
N VAL A 266 12.83 -14.95 25.69
CA VAL A 266 12.64 -15.67 24.41
C VAL A 266 13.79 -16.64 24.13
N LYS A 267 15.04 -16.20 24.32
CA LYS A 267 16.21 -17.04 24.08
C LYS A 267 16.25 -18.26 25.01
N ALA A 268 15.88 -18.07 26.28
CA ALA A 268 15.83 -19.15 27.27
C ALA A 268 14.72 -20.15 26.92
N VAL A 269 13.52 -19.68 26.54
CA VAL A 269 12.41 -20.53 26.10
C VAL A 269 12.80 -21.37 24.88
N LEU A 270 13.40 -20.76 23.86
CA LEU A 270 13.86 -21.46 22.65
C LEU A 270 14.97 -22.49 22.94
N ALA A 271 15.71 -22.32 24.04
CA ALA A 271 16.76 -23.23 24.47
C ALA A 271 16.29 -24.30 25.46
N SER A 272 15.10 -24.16 26.04
CA SER A 272 14.51 -25.13 26.98
C SER A 272 14.18 -26.46 26.30
N ASP A 273 14.14 -27.54 27.07
CA ASP A 273 13.83 -28.87 26.56
C ASP A 273 12.41 -28.95 26.00
N ASP A 274 11.43 -28.38 26.71
CA ASP A 274 10.04 -28.31 26.26
C ASP A 274 9.88 -27.48 25.00
N GLY A 275 10.50 -26.29 24.94
CA GLY A 275 10.47 -25.43 23.77
C GLY A 275 11.08 -26.10 22.53
N LYS A 276 12.23 -26.77 22.69
CA LYS A 276 12.87 -27.56 21.62
C LYS A 276 11.98 -28.72 21.18
N ALA A 277 11.39 -29.44 22.12
CA ALA A 277 10.56 -30.61 21.84
C ALA A 277 9.29 -30.22 21.08
N ASP A 278 8.58 -29.18 21.51
CA ASP A 278 7.39 -28.69 20.81
C ASP A 278 7.73 -28.10 19.43
N LEU A 279 8.83 -27.34 19.29
CA LEU A 279 9.30 -26.89 17.98
C LEU A 279 9.60 -28.06 17.04
N ALA A 280 10.27 -29.10 17.53
CA ALA A 280 10.56 -30.29 16.75
C ALA A 280 9.27 -31.02 16.31
N ARG A 281 8.29 -31.15 17.21
CA ARG A 281 6.98 -31.77 16.92
C ARG A 281 6.17 -30.97 15.89
N LEU A 282 6.07 -29.65 16.05
CA LEU A 282 5.40 -28.77 15.10
C LEU A 282 6.07 -28.83 13.72
N ASN A 283 7.41 -28.73 13.67
CA ASN A 283 8.17 -28.84 12.43
C ASN A 283 7.96 -30.20 11.75
N THR A 284 7.89 -31.27 12.53
CA THR A 284 7.62 -32.62 12.01
C THR A 284 6.23 -32.72 11.41
N ALA A 285 5.20 -32.16 12.07
CA ALA A 285 3.83 -32.13 11.55
C ALA A 285 3.73 -31.35 10.22
N VAL A 286 4.35 -30.17 10.16
CA VAL A 286 4.43 -29.34 8.94
C VAL A 286 5.13 -30.07 7.80
N VAL A 287 6.26 -30.74 8.07
CA VAL A 287 7.00 -31.48 7.03
C VAL A 287 6.24 -32.74 6.60
N ALA A 288 5.55 -33.41 7.52
CA ALA A 288 4.74 -34.57 7.22
C ALA A 288 3.58 -34.22 6.27
N SER A 289 2.91 -33.07 6.46
CA SER A 289 1.83 -32.64 5.56
C SER A 289 2.34 -32.37 4.15
N LEU A 290 3.50 -31.71 4.00
CA LEU A 290 4.12 -31.47 2.69
C LEU A 290 4.46 -32.78 1.97
N LYS A 291 5.05 -33.74 2.67
CA LYS A 291 5.35 -35.08 2.13
C LYS A 291 4.08 -35.81 1.70
N ALA A 292 3.03 -35.77 2.54
CA ALA A 292 1.75 -36.39 2.24
C ALA A 292 1.07 -35.76 1.00
N SER A 293 1.30 -34.47 0.75
CA SER A 293 0.86 -33.78 -0.47
C SER A 293 1.82 -33.91 -1.66
N GLY A 294 2.81 -34.81 -1.60
CA GLY A 294 3.70 -35.13 -2.71
C GLY A 294 4.88 -34.17 -2.91
N PHE A 295 5.11 -33.22 -2.00
CA PHE A 295 6.29 -32.36 -2.07
C PHE A 295 7.55 -33.14 -1.67
N LYS A 296 8.51 -33.21 -2.58
CA LYS A 296 9.86 -33.75 -2.33
C LYS A 296 10.74 -32.77 -1.56
N ASN A 297 10.49 -31.48 -1.79
CA ASN A 297 11.14 -30.34 -1.15
C ASN A 297 10.28 -29.84 0.02
N GLN A 298 10.79 -28.92 0.84
CA GLN A 298 10.07 -28.42 2.01
C GLN A 298 9.79 -26.91 1.91
N PRO A 299 9.00 -26.44 0.92
CA PRO A 299 8.79 -25.01 0.65
C PRO A 299 7.99 -24.33 1.78
N VAL A 300 8.67 -24.05 2.90
CA VAL A 300 8.13 -23.41 4.10
C VAL A 300 8.78 -22.03 4.22
N HIS A 301 7.95 -21.02 4.46
CA HIS A 301 8.44 -19.65 4.59
C HIS A 301 9.22 -19.46 5.91
N GLY A 302 8.62 -19.88 7.04
CA GLY A 302 9.28 -19.89 8.35
C GLY A 302 9.45 -18.47 8.90
N LEU A 303 8.42 -17.64 8.74
CA LEU A 303 8.44 -16.21 9.06
C LEU A 303 9.03 -15.96 10.46
N HIS A 304 10.03 -15.07 10.56
CA HIS A 304 10.80 -14.70 11.78
C HIS A 304 11.65 -15.81 12.43
N PHE A 305 11.49 -17.08 12.08
CA PHE A 305 12.16 -18.21 12.73
C PHE A 305 13.20 -18.91 11.86
N TYR A 306 12.87 -19.16 10.59
CA TYR A 306 13.71 -19.89 9.67
C TYR A 306 13.98 -19.06 8.41
N ARG A 307 14.86 -19.57 7.54
CA ARG A 307 14.95 -19.06 6.17
C ARG A 307 13.87 -19.73 5.35
N HIS A 308 13.55 -19.19 4.18
CA HIS A 308 12.71 -19.90 3.23
C HIS A 308 13.33 -21.27 2.91
N MET A 309 12.63 -22.35 3.26
CA MET A 309 13.18 -23.72 3.37
C MET A 309 13.10 -24.50 2.05
N GLN A 310 13.40 -23.88 0.91
CA GLN A 310 13.14 -24.49 -0.39
C GLN A 310 13.78 -25.88 -0.58
N ASN A 311 15.06 -26.04 -0.19
CA ASN A 311 15.85 -27.25 -0.47
C ASN A 311 16.44 -27.88 0.80
N THR A 312 16.02 -27.41 1.97
CA THR A 312 16.60 -27.83 3.25
C THR A 312 15.48 -28.28 4.17
N SER A 313 15.78 -29.28 5.01
CA SER A 313 14.80 -29.76 5.97
C SER A 313 14.56 -28.74 7.07
N LEU A 314 13.29 -28.39 7.33
CA LEU A 314 12.87 -27.63 8.51
C LEU A 314 13.26 -28.39 9.81
N ILE A 315 13.11 -29.71 9.80
CA ILE A 315 13.56 -30.57 10.90
C ILE A 315 15.09 -30.50 10.99
N GLY A 316 15.60 -30.17 12.18
CA GLY A 316 17.04 -30.03 12.46
C GLY A 316 17.66 -28.70 12.00
N SER A 317 16.89 -27.83 11.35
CA SER A 317 17.40 -26.51 10.94
C SER A 317 17.58 -25.57 12.11
N LYS A 318 18.62 -24.73 12.02
CA LYS A 318 18.90 -23.68 13.00
C LYS A 318 17.97 -22.49 12.81
N LEU A 319 17.63 -21.84 13.92
CA LEU A 319 16.90 -20.59 13.90
C LEU A 319 17.71 -19.49 13.23
N ARG A 320 17.01 -18.59 12.54
CA ARG A 320 17.56 -17.42 11.87
C ARG A 320 17.92 -16.34 12.88
N THR A 321 19.21 -16.16 13.12
CA THR A 321 19.76 -15.19 14.08
C THR A 321 19.49 -13.73 13.73
N ARG A 322 19.51 -13.37 12.44
CA ARG A 322 19.23 -11.98 11.99
C ARG A 322 17.80 -11.50 12.29
N SER A 323 16.91 -12.41 12.70
CA SER A 323 15.54 -12.08 13.11
C SER A 323 15.37 -12.13 14.63
N ASP A 324 16.43 -12.32 15.41
CA ASP A 324 16.34 -12.48 16.87
C ASP A 324 15.69 -11.27 17.54
N ALA A 325 16.12 -10.05 17.18
CA ALA A 325 15.60 -8.82 17.78
C ALA A 325 14.09 -8.62 17.50
N ILE A 326 13.69 -8.66 16.23
CA ILE A 326 12.27 -8.52 15.86
C ILE A 326 11.42 -9.67 16.40
N ARG A 327 11.91 -10.92 16.37
CA ARG A 327 11.20 -12.07 16.91
C ARG A 327 11.00 -11.92 18.41
N ALA A 328 12.03 -11.50 19.15
CA ALA A 328 11.93 -11.29 20.58
C ALA A 328 10.91 -10.21 20.92
N ARG A 329 10.92 -9.10 20.17
CA ARG A 329 9.98 -8.00 20.41
C ARG A 329 8.53 -8.35 20.06
N LEU A 330 8.29 -9.06 18.95
CA LEU A 330 6.95 -9.54 18.59
C LEU A 330 6.41 -10.56 19.61
N LEU A 331 7.26 -11.45 20.10
CA LEU A 331 6.89 -12.38 21.16
C LEU A 331 6.66 -11.69 22.50
N GLY A 332 7.38 -10.60 22.80
CA GLY A 332 7.11 -9.76 23.96
C GLY A 332 5.71 -9.16 23.92
N TRP A 333 5.32 -8.58 22.77
CA TRP A 333 3.97 -8.04 22.57
C TRP A 333 2.90 -9.13 22.65
N LEU A 334 3.14 -10.28 22.02
CA LEU A 334 2.18 -11.39 22.03
C LEU A 334 2.01 -11.99 23.43
N ALA A 335 3.09 -12.23 24.16
CA ALA A 335 3.05 -12.85 25.48
C ALA A 335 2.49 -11.93 26.57
N GLN A 336 2.60 -10.61 26.41
CA GLN A 336 2.01 -9.63 27.31
C GLN A 336 0.46 -9.59 27.24
N ALA A 337 -0.13 -10.05 26.14
CA ALA A 337 -1.58 -10.00 25.97
C ALA A 337 -2.30 -11.04 26.85
N LYS A 338 -3.56 -10.78 27.17
CA LYS A 338 -4.48 -11.77 27.75
C LYS A 338 -5.27 -12.49 26.65
N ASP A 339 -5.75 -11.74 25.66
CA ASP A 339 -6.56 -12.21 24.55
C ASP A 339 -6.01 -11.61 23.24
N ALA A 340 -5.16 -12.37 22.56
CA ALA A 340 -4.53 -11.95 21.33
C ALA A 340 -5.28 -12.44 20.10
N LEU A 341 -5.45 -11.54 19.13
CA LEU A 341 -5.82 -11.86 17.76
C LEU A 341 -4.55 -11.83 16.89
N VAL A 342 -4.21 -12.94 16.24
CA VAL A 342 -2.99 -13.08 15.42
C VAL A 342 -3.38 -13.34 13.97
N ILE A 343 -2.96 -12.46 13.05
CA ILE A 343 -3.33 -12.52 11.63
C ILE A 343 -2.11 -12.83 10.77
N GLY A 344 -2.03 -14.06 10.25
CA GLY A 344 -0.90 -14.56 9.46
C GLY A 344 0.12 -15.31 10.33
N TYR A 345 -0.27 -16.43 10.94
CA TYR A 345 0.59 -17.20 11.85
C TYR A 345 1.59 -18.13 11.14
N ASP A 346 1.55 -18.23 9.79
CA ASP A 346 2.51 -18.97 8.97
C ASP A 346 2.65 -20.44 9.43
N ALA A 347 3.86 -20.92 9.70
CA ALA A 347 4.11 -22.28 10.19
C ALA A 347 3.85 -22.45 11.71
N GLY A 348 3.23 -21.47 12.38
CA GLY A 348 2.76 -21.57 13.77
C GLY A 348 3.79 -21.30 14.87
N HIS A 349 5.03 -20.92 14.50
CA HIS A 349 6.13 -20.76 15.46
C HIS A 349 5.92 -19.60 16.45
N LEU A 350 5.33 -18.48 16.02
CA LEU A 350 5.04 -17.35 16.91
C LEU A 350 4.03 -17.72 18.01
N PRO A 351 2.81 -18.21 17.69
CA PRO A 351 1.86 -18.66 18.72
C PRO A 351 2.44 -19.72 19.67
N LEU A 352 3.16 -20.71 19.12
CA LEU A 352 3.78 -21.76 19.94
C LEU A 352 4.73 -21.18 21.00
N VAL A 353 5.67 -20.32 20.60
CA VAL A 353 6.65 -19.78 21.54
C VAL A 353 6.02 -18.81 22.53
N ALA A 354 4.97 -18.09 22.13
CA ALA A 354 4.22 -17.24 23.06
C ALA A 354 3.54 -18.04 24.18
N MET A 355 2.98 -19.21 23.89
CA MET A 355 2.38 -20.09 24.92
C MET A 355 3.41 -20.58 25.94
N HIS A 356 4.68 -20.76 25.54
CA HIS A 356 5.77 -21.10 26.46
C HIS A 356 6.26 -19.90 27.29
N LEU A 357 6.05 -18.67 26.80
CA LEU A 357 6.39 -17.44 27.54
C LEU A 357 5.33 -17.11 28.59
N ASN A 358 4.06 -17.24 28.22
CA ASN A 358 2.89 -16.97 29.04
C ASN A 358 1.83 -18.08 28.85
N PRO A 359 1.72 -19.05 29.79
CA PRO A 359 0.71 -20.10 29.73
C PRO A 359 -0.74 -19.60 29.89
N ASP A 360 -0.95 -18.40 30.43
CA ASP A 360 -2.28 -17.81 30.65
C ASP A 360 -2.80 -17.03 29.41
N LEU A 361 -1.96 -16.89 28.38
CA LEU A 361 -2.32 -16.23 27.12
C LEU A 361 -3.39 -17.03 26.37
N ARG A 362 -4.40 -16.34 25.84
CA ARG A 362 -5.36 -16.90 24.87
C ARG A 362 -5.13 -16.32 23.48
N ILE A 363 -5.10 -17.17 22.47
CA ILE A 363 -4.81 -16.79 21.08
C ILE A 363 -5.96 -17.22 20.17
N CYS A 364 -6.54 -16.26 19.44
CA CYS A 364 -7.29 -16.51 18.21
C CYS A 364 -6.38 -16.21 17.02
N ALA A 365 -6.03 -17.20 16.21
CA ALA A 365 -5.10 -17.06 15.09
C ALA A 365 -5.80 -17.36 13.76
N ILE A 366 -5.67 -16.47 12.78
CA ILE A 366 -6.30 -16.61 11.46
C ILE A 366 -5.22 -16.43 10.39
N ASP A 367 -5.16 -17.34 9.42
CA ASP A 367 -4.25 -17.22 8.27
C ASP A 367 -4.98 -17.63 7.00
N SER A 368 -4.82 -16.90 5.90
CA SER A 368 -5.47 -17.26 4.63
C SER A 368 -4.85 -18.48 3.94
N GLY A 369 -3.65 -18.90 4.34
CA GLY A 369 -2.85 -19.85 3.59
C GLY A 369 -2.46 -19.34 2.19
N LYS A 370 -2.68 -18.04 1.90
CA LYS A 370 -2.43 -17.44 0.60
C LYS A 370 -1.04 -16.81 0.54
N TRP A 371 -0.22 -17.25 -0.40
CA TRP A 371 1.02 -16.57 -0.71
C TRP A 371 0.78 -15.35 -1.60
N ARG A 372 0.94 -14.15 -1.03
CA ARG A 372 0.62 -12.86 -1.68
C ARG A 372 1.81 -12.29 -2.46
N ARG A 373 2.47 -13.13 -3.25
CA ARG A 373 3.53 -12.72 -4.19
C ARG A 373 3.33 -13.43 -5.52
N ASP A 374 2.46 -12.85 -6.37
CA ASP A 374 2.02 -13.43 -7.65
C ASP A 374 3.15 -13.77 -8.64
N LYS A 375 4.36 -13.22 -8.43
CA LYS A 375 5.55 -13.44 -9.28
C LYS A 375 6.68 -14.21 -8.59
N ASP A 376 6.41 -14.79 -7.42
CA ASP A 376 7.40 -15.63 -6.76
C ASP A 376 7.66 -16.89 -7.59
N ARG A 377 8.90 -17.06 -8.04
CA ARG A 377 9.30 -18.23 -8.84
C ARG A 377 9.30 -19.50 -8.01
N ASN A 378 9.38 -19.40 -6.68
CA ASN A 378 9.47 -20.53 -5.77
C ASN A 378 8.61 -20.28 -4.52
N PRO A 379 7.27 -20.24 -4.65
CA PRO A 379 6.39 -19.90 -3.54
C PRO A 379 6.42 -20.99 -2.46
N PRO A 380 6.31 -20.62 -1.17
CA PRO A 380 6.03 -21.57 -0.11
C PRO A 380 4.65 -22.23 -0.34
N ALA A 381 4.51 -23.49 0.07
CA ALA A 381 3.25 -24.22 -0.04
C ALA A 381 2.33 -23.93 1.17
N THR A 382 2.03 -22.65 1.42
CA THR A 382 1.23 -22.17 2.55
C THR A 382 -0.12 -22.87 2.65
N GLN A 383 -0.77 -23.13 1.51
CA GLN A 383 -2.04 -23.84 1.42
C GLN A 383 -1.99 -25.28 1.96
N VAL A 384 -0.80 -25.87 2.12
CA VAL A 384 -0.59 -27.22 2.65
C VAL A 384 -0.16 -27.18 4.11
N TYR A 385 0.85 -26.39 4.45
CA TYR A 385 1.41 -26.43 5.81
C TYR A 385 0.67 -25.56 6.82
N VAL A 386 -0.01 -24.49 6.40
CA VAL A 386 -0.74 -23.60 7.32
C VAL A 386 -1.92 -24.35 7.99
N PRO A 387 -2.74 -25.15 7.28
CA PRO A 387 -3.75 -26.00 7.93
C PRO A 387 -3.13 -27.02 8.90
N ALA A 388 -1.99 -27.62 8.55
CA ALA A 388 -1.29 -28.57 9.42
C ALA A 388 -0.79 -27.92 10.71
N ALA A 389 -0.24 -26.69 10.61
CA ALA A 389 0.16 -25.90 11.77
C ALA A 389 -1.03 -25.53 12.66
N ALA A 390 -2.17 -25.12 12.08
CA ALA A 390 -3.40 -24.85 12.83
C ALA A 390 -3.87 -26.08 13.61
N ASN A 391 -3.99 -27.23 12.94
CA ASN A 391 -4.42 -28.48 13.58
C ASN A 391 -3.50 -28.87 14.74
N TRP A 392 -2.19 -28.74 14.56
CA TRP A 392 -1.22 -29.03 15.60
C TRP A 392 -1.35 -28.09 16.81
N LEU A 393 -1.48 -26.78 16.57
CA LEU A 393 -1.64 -25.77 17.63
C LEU A 393 -2.92 -26.01 18.45
N ASN A 394 -4.05 -26.24 17.76
CA ASN A 394 -5.34 -26.52 18.40
C ASN A 394 -5.29 -27.80 19.24
N ALA A 395 -4.59 -28.84 18.76
CA ALA A 395 -4.46 -30.09 19.51
C ALA A 395 -3.52 -29.94 20.73
N ARG A 396 -2.47 -29.12 20.61
CA ARG A 396 -1.48 -28.92 21.69
C ARG A 396 -1.99 -28.02 22.81
N PHE A 397 -2.85 -27.06 22.47
CA PHE A 397 -3.37 -26.03 23.38
C PHE A 397 -4.89 -25.83 23.21
N PRO A 398 -5.72 -26.85 23.44
CA PRO A 398 -7.14 -26.85 23.07
C PRO A 398 -8.00 -25.79 23.78
N GLU A 399 -7.59 -25.35 24.98
CA GLU A 399 -8.32 -24.34 25.75
C GLU A 399 -7.79 -22.91 25.53
N ALA A 400 -6.56 -22.78 25.00
CA ALA A 400 -5.85 -21.51 24.92
C ALA A 400 -5.66 -21.01 23.48
N VAL A 401 -5.64 -21.90 22.48
CA VAL A 401 -5.40 -21.54 21.08
C VAL A 401 -6.55 -22.00 20.19
N SER A 402 -7.07 -21.06 19.40
CA SER A 402 -7.99 -21.31 18.29
C SER A 402 -7.37 -20.79 17.00
N ALA A 403 -6.77 -21.68 16.22
CA ALA A 403 -6.15 -21.40 14.93
C ALA A 403 -7.04 -21.87 13.78
N SER A 404 -7.32 -20.98 12.82
CA SER A 404 -8.19 -21.24 11.68
C SER A 404 -7.60 -20.75 10.37
N VAL A 405 -8.04 -21.36 9.27
CA VAL A 405 -7.63 -20.99 7.91
C VAL A 405 -8.79 -20.35 7.15
N GLY A 406 -8.58 -19.14 6.62
CA GLY A 406 -9.61 -18.41 5.88
C GLY A 406 -9.20 -16.98 5.52
N MET A 407 -9.97 -16.36 4.61
CA MET A 407 -9.77 -14.96 4.25
C MET A 407 -9.92 -14.07 5.49
N GLU A 408 -8.86 -13.37 5.86
CA GLU A 408 -8.68 -12.82 7.20
C GLU A 408 -9.75 -11.77 7.54
N ALA A 409 -9.97 -10.80 6.64
CA ALA A 409 -10.97 -9.74 6.85
C ALA A 409 -12.41 -10.29 6.86
N GLU A 410 -12.71 -11.31 6.06
CA GLU A 410 -14.04 -11.96 6.04
C GLU A 410 -14.28 -12.73 7.34
N HIS A 411 -13.28 -13.49 7.79
CA HIS A 411 -13.34 -14.25 9.03
C HIS A 411 -13.57 -13.31 10.24
N LEU A 412 -12.85 -12.18 10.27
CA LEU A 412 -13.04 -11.15 11.30
C LEU A 412 -14.42 -10.51 11.25
N THR A 413 -14.92 -10.21 10.05
CA THR A 413 -16.27 -9.67 9.86
C THR A 413 -17.33 -10.64 10.39
N ASN A 414 -17.21 -11.92 10.07
CA ASN A 414 -18.12 -12.95 10.58
C ASN A 414 -18.01 -13.10 12.09
N MET A 415 -16.79 -13.09 12.64
CA MET A 415 -16.57 -13.17 14.09
C MET A 415 -17.19 -11.98 14.84
N SER A 416 -17.22 -10.80 14.21
CA SER A 416 -17.83 -9.59 14.78
C SER A 416 -19.36 -9.63 14.83
N GLN A 417 -20.01 -10.60 14.17
CA GLN A 417 -21.46 -10.79 14.26
C GLN A 417 -21.88 -11.41 15.60
N ASP A 418 -20.97 -12.12 16.27
CA ASP A 418 -21.20 -12.65 17.61
C ASP A 418 -20.79 -11.62 18.67
N ALA A 419 -21.77 -11.16 19.44
CA ALA A 419 -21.58 -10.19 20.52
C ALA A 419 -20.59 -10.68 21.60
N ALA A 420 -20.40 -12.00 21.76
CA ALA A 420 -19.42 -12.55 22.70
C ALA A 420 -17.96 -12.19 22.32
N ASN A 421 -17.70 -11.84 21.05
CA ASN A 421 -16.38 -11.44 20.58
C ASN A 421 -16.17 -9.91 20.57
N HIS A 422 -17.21 -9.12 20.87
CA HIS A 422 -17.09 -7.65 20.90
C HIS A 422 -16.15 -7.23 22.02
N ARG A 423 -15.19 -6.36 21.69
CA ARG A 423 -14.19 -5.83 22.64
C ARG A 423 -13.48 -6.94 23.45
N ARG A 424 -13.26 -8.10 22.83
CA ARG A 424 -12.63 -9.26 23.47
C ARG A 424 -11.11 -9.14 23.53
N PHE A 425 -10.48 -8.68 22.45
CA PHE A 425 -9.03 -8.79 22.27
C PHE A 425 -8.31 -7.53 22.75
N ASP A 426 -7.27 -7.68 23.55
CA ASP A 426 -6.37 -6.59 23.97
C ASP A 426 -5.14 -6.42 23.06
N LEU A 427 -4.92 -7.36 22.14
CA LEU A 427 -3.87 -7.28 21.14
C LEU A 427 -4.36 -7.75 19.76
N LEU A 428 -4.01 -6.99 18.72
CA LEU A 428 -4.00 -7.47 17.32
C LEU A 428 -2.55 -7.52 16.82
N LEU A 429 -2.05 -8.71 16.48
CA LEU A 429 -0.71 -8.90 15.93
C LEU A 429 -0.78 -9.33 14.45
N MET A 430 -0.16 -8.54 13.58
CA MET A 430 0.02 -8.83 12.15
C MET A 430 1.52 -8.98 11.83
N PRO A 431 2.12 -10.18 12.00
CA PRO A 431 3.57 -10.38 11.90
C PRO A 431 4.13 -10.28 10.47
N ALA A 432 3.25 -10.30 9.46
CA ALA A 432 3.55 -10.07 8.05
C ALA A 432 2.51 -9.14 7.41
N SER A 433 2.58 -7.87 7.77
CA SER A 433 1.69 -6.82 7.28
C SER A 433 1.98 -6.48 5.81
N ASP A 434 0.91 -6.21 5.06
CA ASP A 434 0.93 -5.88 3.64
C ASP A 434 -0.23 -4.94 3.24
N VAL A 435 -0.56 -4.89 1.94
CA VAL A 435 -1.66 -4.07 1.44
C VAL A 435 -3.04 -4.46 2.02
N THR A 436 -3.23 -5.70 2.45
CA THR A 436 -4.49 -6.19 3.02
C THR A 436 -4.68 -5.82 4.48
N SER A 437 -3.61 -5.41 5.17
CA SER A 437 -3.66 -5.01 6.59
C SER A 437 -4.67 -3.89 6.89
N LEU A 438 -5.02 -3.05 5.92
CA LEU A 438 -6.08 -2.04 6.08
C LEU A 438 -7.46 -2.67 6.22
N SER A 439 -7.80 -3.65 5.38
CA SER A 439 -9.05 -4.40 5.51
C SER A 439 -9.09 -5.21 6.81
N VAL A 440 -7.96 -5.82 7.18
CA VAL A 440 -7.83 -6.57 8.44
C VAL A 440 -8.07 -5.67 9.64
N LEU A 441 -7.40 -4.52 9.73
CA LEU A 441 -7.59 -3.60 10.85
C LEU A 441 -9.04 -3.13 10.95
N LYS A 442 -9.65 -2.69 9.83
CA LYS A 442 -11.04 -2.23 9.82
C LYS A 442 -12.02 -3.32 10.28
N ALA A 443 -11.84 -4.56 9.82
CA ALA A 443 -12.67 -5.69 10.24
C ALA A 443 -12.42 -6.10 11.70
N ALA A 444 -11.21 -5.88 12.22
CA ALA A 444 -10.87 -6.17 13.60
C ALA A 444 -11.40 -5.15 14.60
N LEU A 445 -11.61 -3.88 14.21
CA LEU A 445 -11.97 -2.79 15.14
C LEU A 445 -13.11 -3.12 16.14
N PRO A 446 -14.24 -3.74 15.76
CA PRO A 446 -15.32 -4.08 16.70
C PRO A 446 -14.92 -5.12 17.76
N LEU A 447 -13.88 -5.90 17.48
CA LEU A 447 -13.40 -7.01 18.30
C LEU A 447 -12.35 -6.54 19.33
N LEU A 448 -11.76 -5.36 19.13
CA LEU A 448 -10.68 -4.83 19.97
C LEU A 448 -11.24 -4.06 21.18
N LYS A 449 -10.58 -4.22 22.34
CA LYS A 449 -10.82 -3.39 23.53
C LYS A 449 -10.46 -1.94 23.24
N GLU A 450 -11.02 -1.02 24.03
CA GLU A 450 -10.69 0.42 23.94
C GLU A 450 -9.21 0.68 24.20
N ASP A 451 -8.58 -0.11 25.07
CA ASP A 451 -7.15 0.00 25.40
C ASP A 451 -6.26 -1.01 24.63
N ALA A 452 -6.80 -1.64 23.57
CA ALA A 452 -6.06 -2.61 22.77
C ALA A 452 -4.85 -1.98 22.07
N VAL A 453 -3.86 -2.82 21.78
CA VAL A 453 -2.68 -2.46 20.99
C VAL A 453 -2.70 -3.24 19.68
N VAL A 454 -2.40 -2.56 18.58
CA VAL A 454 -2.17 -3.17 17.28
C VAL A 454 -0.68 -3.17 17.01
N VAL A 455 -0.14 -4.34 16.70
CA VAL A 455 1.27 -4.54 16.32
C VAL A 455 1.32 -5.00 14.88
N THR A 456 1.97 -4.21 14.04
CA THR A 456 2.29 -4.59 12.66
C THR A 456 3.77 -4.84 12.53
N ALA A 457 4.13 -5.87 11.77
CA ALA A 457 5.51 -6.15 11.43
C ALA A 457 5.64 -6.63 9.99
N SER A 458 6.83 -6.52 9.44
CA SER A 458 7.17 -7.12 8.16
C SER A 458 8.62 -7.57 8.16
N ALA A 459 8.90 -8.70 7.50
CA ALA A 459 10.26 -9.16 7.23
C ALA A 459 10.92 -8.39 6.06
N GLN A 460 10.20 -7.46 5.41
CA GLN A 460 10.70 -6.54 4.38
C GLN A 460 11.03 -5.17 4.99
N HIS A 461 11.97 -4.44 4.37
CA HIS A 461 12.41 -3.11 4.83
C HIS A 461 11.24 -2.12 4.89
N LEU A 462 11.15 -1.37 6.00
CA LEU A 462 10.18 -0.31 6.31
C LEU A 462 8.68 -0.62 6.21
N THR A 463 8.25 -1.73 5.62
CA THR A 463 6.82 -2.06 5.49
C THR A 463 6.13 -2.16 6.84
N GLY A 464 6.76 -2.73 7.88
CA GLY A 464 6.17 -2.80 9.22
C GLY A 464 6.17 -1.47 9.96
N ALA A 465 7.24 -0.67 9.81
CA ALA A 465 7.33 0.65 10.44
C ALA A 465 6.33 1.66 9.86
N THR A 466 6.13 1.64 8.54
CA THR A 466 5.28 2.62 7.84
C THR A 466 3.79 2.28 7.85
N GLN A 467 3.37 1.13 8.40
CA GLN A 467 1.95 0.78 8.51
C GLN A 467 1.22 1.63 9.53
N ALA A 468 1.85 1.99 10.66
CA ALA A 468 1.25 2.94 11.58
C ALA A 468 0.98 4.29 10.89
N THR A 469 1.93 4.80 10.09
CA THR A 469 1.75 6.01 9.28
C THR A 469 0.59 5.85 8.29
N ARG A 470 0.46 4.68 7.65
CA ARG A 470 -0.69 4.37 6.79
C ARG A 470 -2.02 4.51 7.53
N PHE A 471 -2.14 3.90 8.71
CA PHE A 471 -3.38 3.92 9.48
C PHE A 471 -3.68 5.30 10.07
N LEU A 472 -2.66 6.06 10.46
CA LEU A 472 -2.77 7.47 10.83
C LEU A 472 -3.39 8.30 9.71
N MET A 473 -2.89 8.14 8.48
CA MET A 473 -3.43 8.81 7.29
C MET A 473 -4.88 8.41 6.95
N GLN A 474 -5.41 7.34 7.56
CA GLN A 474 -6.79 6.87 7.39
C GLN A 474 -7.68 7.17 8.60
N ASP A 475 -7.17 7.89 9.60
CA ASP A 475 -7.82 8.14 10.90
C ASP A 475 -8.15 6.85 11.69
N LEU A 476 -7.33 5.80 11.52
CA LEU A 476 -7.52 4.49 12.16
C LEU A 476 -6.52 4.20 13.29
N ALA A 477 -5.51 5.06 13.49
CA ALA A 477 -4.47 4.86 14.50
C ALA A 477 -4.06 6.17 15.18
N CYS A 478 -3.65 6.07 16.44
CA CYS A 478 -2.89 7.09 17.14
C CYS A 478 -1.41 7.03 16.72
N CYS A 479 -0.60 8.02 17.16
CA CYS A 479 0.84 7.94 16.96
C CYS A 479 1.41 6.62 17.53
N PRO A 480 2.48 6.07 16.94
CA PRO A 480 3.06 4.82 17.44
C PRO A 480 3.49 4.95 18.90
N ILE A 481 3.15 3.93 19.70
CA ILE A 481 3.73 3.69 21.02
C ILE A 481 5.21 3.32 20.83
N GLU A 482 5.48 2.49 19.83
CA GLU A 482 6.79 1.95 19.52
C GLU A 482 6.93 1.80 18.00
N GLN A 483 8.11 2.12 17.47
CA GLN A 483 8.44 1.89 16.08
C GLN A 483 9.93 1.53 15.97
N HIS A 484 10.23 0.40 15.32
CA HIS A 484 11.60 -0.04 15.10
C HIS A 484 11.82 -0.44 13.65
N ASP A 485 12.95 0.02 13.11
CA ASP A 485 13.56 -0.52 11.91
C ASP A 485 14.81 -1.31 12.32
N TYR A 486 14.80 -2.62 12.05
CA TYR A 486 15.93 -3.50 12.35
C TYR A 486 16.94 -3.56 11.19
N GLY A 487 16.70 -2.77 10.13
CA GLY A 487 17.53 -2.65 8.94
C GLY A 487 16.96 -3.41 7.74
N THR A 488 17.53 -3.12 6.57
CA THR A 488 17.05 -3.52 5.22
C THR A 488 16.69 -5.00 5.04
N HIS A 489 17.30 -5.90 5.81
CA HIS A 489 17.08 -7.33 5.68
C HIS A 489 16.56 -8.02 6.96
N ASN A 490 16.29 -7.24 8.00
CA ASN A 490 15.87 -7.74 9.31
C ASN A 490 14.42 -7.37 9.62
N GLY A 491 13.83 -6.48 8.84
CA GLY A 491 12.43 -6.12 8.93
C GLY A 491 12.18 -4.91 9.81
N SER A 492 10.92 -4.59 10.01
CA SER A 492 10.48 -3.46 10.82
C SER A 492 9.16 -3.79 11.51
N MET A 493 8.85 -3.03 12.56
CA MET A 493 7.57 -3.13 13.27
C MET A 493 7.11 -1.78 13.79
N SER A 494 5.81 -1.70 14.07
CA SER A 494 5.20 -0.60 14.81
C SER A 494 4.09 -1.14 15.72
N ALA A 495 3.98 -0.58 16.92
CA ALA A 495 2.90 -0.80 17.86
C ALA A 495 2.17 0.51 18.09
N PHE A 496 0.84 0.50 18.01
CA PHE A 496 0.02 1.70 18.12
C PHE A 496 -1.37 1.37 18.65
N ARG A 497 -2.09 2.38 19.11
CA ARG A 497 -3.50 2.24 19.52
C ARG A 497 -4.41 2.49 18.32
N PRO A 498 -5.41 1.63 18.08
CA PRO A 498 -6.39 1.87 17.04
C PRO A 498 -7.34 3.00 17.47
N ILE A 499 -7.89 3.72 16.49
CA ILE A 499 -9.02 4.62 16.71
C ILE A 499 -10.27 3.88 16.28
N ALA A 500 -11.16 3.61 17.23
CA ALA A 500 -12.50 3.13 16.90
C ALA A 500 -13.21 4.22 16.08
N VAL A 501 -13.67 3.87 14.88
CA VAL A 501 -14.56 4.73 14.10
C VAL A 501 -15.87 4.80 14.89
N ARG A 502 -16.19 5.99 15.41
CA ARG A 502 -17.43 6.24 16.15
C ARG A 502 -18.65 6.17 15.24
#